data_AF-A0A937GZF7-F1
#
_entry.id   AF-A0A937GZF7-F1
#
_cell.length_a   1.000
_cell.length_b   1.000
_cell.length_c   1.000
_cell.angle_alpha   90.00
_cell.angle_beta   90.00
_cell.angle_gamma   90.00
#
_symmetry.space_group_name_H-M   'P 1'
#
loop_
_entity.id
_entity.type
_entity.pdbx_description
1 polymer ?
#
loop_
_entity_poly.entity_id
_entity_poly.type
_entity_poly.pdbx_seq_one_letter_code
_entity_poly.pdbx_strand_id
1 'polypeptide(L)'
;MKSLLKFSLLTLLVFIYSCNTESVISDDELIELIIHSKDKVSIADSELPSISLNYLDKEFEDDYVDQSKLAPKYGYEIALRSMSPFELGVEKGAVYFDLNGRKLERSKDKGKKRSKACFKLKYPINLGFPDGSELEVNDRKEHGEAIKKWHSANRDSKKTVKILYPFTVLLYDKDKNVVEMQVSSDDDFKALKEKCSSKSRDKKD
;
A
#
# COMPACT_ATOMS: atom_id res chain seq x y z
N MET A 1 -53.90 56.05 43.37
CA MET A 1 -53.91 55.63 41.95
C MET A 1 -52.73 54.69 41.75
N LYS A 2 -53.00 53.44 41.34
CA LYS A 2 -52.05 52.32 41.39
C LYS A 2 -51.11 52.36 40.18
N SER A 3 -49.82 52.32 40.48
CA SER A 3 -48.70 52.05 39.58
C SER A 3 -48.88 50.73 38.83
N LEU A 4 -48.58 50.69 37.53
CA LEU A 4 -48.06 49.51 36.83
C LEU A 4 -47.23 49.97 35.61
N LEU A 5 -45.92 50.13 35.83
CA LEU A 5 -44.93 50.29 34.77
C LEU A 5 -44.73 48.93 34.08
N LYS A 6 -45.17 48.77 32.83
CA LYS A 6 -44.95 47.54 32.05
C LYS A 6 -43.55 47.58 31.45
N PHE A 7 -42.62 46.83 32.05
CA PHE A 7 -41.28 46.59 31.51
C PHE A 7 -41.42 45.61 30.33
N SER A 8 -41.42 46.12 29.11
CA SER A 8 -41.39 45.29 27.90
C SER A 8 -39.99 44.71 27.76
N LEU A 9 -39.84 43.44 28.10
CA LEU A 9 -38.60 42.69 27.98
C LEU A 9 -38.30 42.47 26.49
N LEU A 10 -37.48 43.34 25.91
CA LEU A 10 -36.91 43.15 24.57
C LEU A 10 -35.93 41.97 24.63
N THR A 11 -36.44 40.76 24.43
CA THR A 11 -35.61 39.56 24.28
C THR A 11 -34.82 39.68 22.97
N LEU A 12 -33.55 40.09 23.10
CA LEU A 12 -32.56 40.05 22.04
C LEU A 12 -32.33 38.57 21.68
N LEU A 13 -33.02 38.08 20.65
CA LEU A 13 -32.73 36.81 19.99
C LEU A 13 -31.36 36.93 19.31
N VAL A 14 -30.31 36.61 20.05
CA VAL A 14 -28.97 36.40 19.49
C VAL A 14 -29.04 35.12 18.66
N PHE A 15 -29.26 35.28 17.36
CA PHE A 15 -29.02 34.22 16.39
C PHE A 15 -27.51 33.95 16.33
N ILE A 16 -27.04 33.09 17.23
CA ILE A 16 -25.78 32.37 17.03
C ILE A 16 -25.99 31.44 15.83
N TYR A 17 -25.77 31.98 14.64
CA TYR A 17 -25.41 31.18 13.47
C TYR A 17 -24.11 30.45 13.82
N SER A 18 -24.23 29.26 14.38
CA SER A 18 -23.13 28.30 14.37
C SER A 18 -22.96 27.88 12.92
N CYS A 19 -21.99 28.50 12.25
CA CYS A 19 -21.50 28.01 10.99
C CYS A 19 -20.81 26.67 11.29
N ASN A 20 -21.55 25.56 11.27
CA ASN A 20 -20.96 24.24 11.12
C ASN A 20 -20.42 24.14 9.69
N THR A 21 -19.34 24.85 9.41
CA THR A 21 -18.40 24.33 8.44
C THR A 21 -17.76 23.15 9.15
N GLU A 22 -18.24 21.93 8.89
CA GLU A 22 -17.39 20.77 9.05
C GLU A 22 -16.10 21.12 8.31
N SER A 23 -15.04 21.38 9.07
CA SER A 23 -13.74 21.67 8.48
C SER A 23 -13.36 20.41 7.72
N VAL A 24 -13.46 20.46 6.40
CA VAL A 24 -13.01 19.37 5.53
C VAL A 24 -11.51 19.27 5.71
N ILE A 25 -11.07 18.39 6.61
CA ILE A 25 -9.65 18.11 6.84
C ILE A 25 -9.08 17.62 5.53
N SER A 26 -7.97 18.23 5.10
CA SER A 26 -7.31 17.81 3.86
C SER A 26 -6.65 16.43 4.02
N ASP A 27 -6.48 15.69 2.92
CA ASP A 27 -5.78 14.39 2.96
C ASP A 27 -4.37 14.50 3.54
N ASP A 28 -3.63 15.57 3.20
CA ASP A 28 -2.29 15.80 3.76
C ASP A 28 -2.33 15.95 5.28
N GLU A 29 -3.26 16.76 5.80
CA GLU A 29 -3.43 16.97 7.24
C GLU A 29 -3.85 15.68 7.95
N LEU A 30 -4.79 14.93 7.37
CA LEU A 30 -5.25 13.67 7.95
C LEU A 30 -4.14 12.62 7.97
N ILE A 31 -3.31 12.55 6.92
CA ILE A 31 -2.14 11.66 6.90
C ILE A 31 -1.15 12.04 8.00
N GLU A 32 -0.87 13.33 8.20
CA GLU A 32 0.04 13.76 9.26
C GLU A 32 -0.51 13.43 10.66
N LEU A 33 -1.83 13.53 10.87
CA LEU A 33 -2.49 13.09 12.10
C LEU A 33 -2.37 11.58 12.31
N ILE A 34 -2.53 10.76 11.25
CA ILE A 34 -2.35 9.30 11.33
C ILE A 34 -0.89 8.96 11.70
N ILE A 35 0.09 9.56 11.02
CA ILE A 35 1.51 9.27 11.22
C ILE A 35 1.95 9.58 12.64
N HIS A 36 1.57 10.74 13.17
CA HIS A 36 1.99 11.23 14.48
C HIS A 36 1.08 10.78 15.63
N SER A 37 0.00 10.04 15.35
CA SER A 37 -0.87 9.50 16.39
C SER A 37 -0.10 8.54 17.29
N LYS A 38 -0.17 8.80 18.60
CA LYS A 38 0.48 7.99 19.65
C LYS A 38 -0.33 6.75 20.01
N ASP A 39 -1.63 6.76 19.72
CA ASP A 39 -2.58 5.73 20.14
C ASP A 39 -2.82 4.69 19.03
N LYS A 40 -1.85 4.52 18.12
CA LYS A 40 -1.96 3.54 17.03
C LYS A 40 -2.01 2.11 17.57
N VAL A 41 -2.99 1.34 17.11
CA VAL A 41 -3.17 -0.07 17.45
C VAL A 41 -2.88 -0.92 16.21
N SER A 42 -2.16 -2.02 16.38
CA SER A 42 -1.97 -2.99 15.29
C SER A 42 -3.25 -3.80 15.11
N ILE A 43 -3.69 -3.96 13.86
CA ILE A 43 -4.91 -4.69 13.51
C ILE A 43 -4.59 -5.80 12.51
N ALA A 44 -5.45 -6.81 12.43
CA ALA A 44 -5.40 -7.78 11.35
C ALA A 44 -5.88 -7.17 10.03
N ASP A 45 -5.37 -7.67 8.90
CA ASP A 45 -5.76 -7.17 7.58
C ASP A 45 -7.27 -7.36 7.31
N SER A 46 -7.89 -8.37 7.91
CA SER A 46 -9.33 -8.63 7.84
C SER A 46 -10.19 -7.56 8.53
N GLU A 47 -9.60 -6.73 9.37
CA GLU A 47 -10.28 -5.60 10.02
C GLU A 47 -10.29 -4.34 9.16
N LEU A 48 -9.59 -4.33 8.02
CA LEU A 48 -9.61 -3.22 7.08
C LEU A 48 -10.94 -3.15 6.33
N PRO A 49 -11.43 -1.94 6.00
CA PRO A 49 -12.57 -1.79 5.11
C PRO A 49 -12.32 -2.51 3.77
N SER A 50 -13.32 -3.23 3.27
CA SER A 50 -13.18 -4.03 2.03
C SER A 50 -12.79 -3.18 0.82
N ILE A 51 -13.21 -1.91 0.78
CA ILE A 51 -12.80 -0.96 -0.26
C ILE A 51 -11.28 -0.71 -0.24
N SER A 52 -10.66 -0.69 0.94
CA SER A 52 -9.22 -0.53 1.11
C SER A 52 -8.47 -1.77 0.65
N LEU A 53 -8.95 -2.97 1.02
CA LEU A 53 -8.37 -4.24 0.58
C LEU A 53 -8.41 -4.37 -0.95
N ASN A 54 -9.56 -4.09 -1.56
CA ASN A 54 -9.72 -4.12 -3.02
C ASN A 54 -8.80 -3.10 -3.72
N TYR A 55 -8.62 -1.92 -3.12
CA TYR A 55 -7.68 -0.93 -3.63
C TYR A 55 -6.24 -1.44 -3.60
N LEU A 56 -5.84 -2.04 -2.48
CA LEU A 56 -4.49 -2.60 -2.30
C LEU A 56 -4.20 -3.70 -3.32
N ASP A 57 -5.12 -4.66 -3.47
CA ASP A 57 -4.96 -5.77 -4.42
C ASP A 57 -4.81 -5.31 -5.87
N LYS A 58 -5.51 -4.24 -6.25
CA LYS A 58 -5.50 -3.71 -7.62
C LYS A 58 -4.33 -2.77 -7.89
N GLU A 59 -4.02 -1.86 -6.97
CA GLU A 59 -3.05 -0.78 -7.23
C GLU A 59 -1.64 -1.15 -6.76
N PHE A 60 -1.51 -2.17 -5.90
CA PHE A 60 -0.25 -2.67 -5.34
C PHE A 60 -0.06 -4.16 -5.64
N GLU A 61 -0.36 -4.58 -6.88
CA GLU A 61 -0.21 -5.96 -7.32
C GLU A 61 1.20 -6.55 -7.09
N ASP A 62 2.26 -5.73 -7.09
CA ASP A 62 3.63 -6.22 -6.91
C ASP A 62 4.08 -6.16 -5.44
N ASP A 63 3.17 -5.87 -4.51
CA ASP A 63 3.41 -5.74 -3.07
C ASP A 63 2.37 -6.51 -2.25
N TYR A 64 2.67 -6.73 -0.97
CA TYR A 64 1.77 -7.31 0.03
C TYR A 64 1.72 -6.45 1.29
N VAL A 65 0.63 -6.60 2.06
CA VAL A 65 0.47 -5.93 3.36
C VAL A 65 1.39 -6.56 4.39
N ASP A 66 2.35 -5.79 4.90
CA ASP A 66 3.23 -6.22 5.98
C ASP A 66 2.56 -6.00 7.34
N GLN A 67 2.17 -4.75 7.62
CA GLN A 67 1.58 -4.36 8.89
C GLN A 67 0.44 -3.35 8.67
N SER A 68 -0.65 -3.55 9.41
CA SER A 68 -1.81 -2.68 9.42
C SER A 68 -1.94 -2.03 10.79
N LYS A 69 -2.02 -0.70 10.85
CA LYS A 69 -2.23 0.07 12.08
C LYS A 69 -3.45 0.97 11.95
N LEU A 70 -4.30 0.97 12.97
CA LEU A 70 -5.40 1.93 13.13
C LEU A 70 -4.95 3.05 14.06
N ALA A 71 -4.99 4.30 13.59
CA ALA A 71 -4.97 5.49 14.42
C ALA A 71 -6.40 5.87 14.79
N PRO A 72 -6.85 5.64 16.04
CA PRO A 72 -8.22 5.93 16.43
C PRO A 72 -8.57 7.38 16.12
N LYS A 73 -9.76 7.61 15.56
CA LYS A 73 -10.29 8.91 15.07
C LYS A 73 -9.75 9.40 13.72
N TYR A 74 -8.62 8.88 13.23
CA TYR A 74 -7.98 9.43 12.02
C TYR A 74 -8.03 8.48 10.83
N GLY A 75 -7.69 7.21 11.00
CA GLY A 75 -7.65 6.27 9.88
C GLY A 75 -6.58 5.20 10.02
N TYR A 76 -6.18 4.64 8.88
CA TYR A 76 -5.29 3.48 8.81
C TYR A 76 -3.95 3.84 8.17
N GLU A 77 -2.89 3.22 8.68
CA GLU A 77 -1.53 3.23 8.12
C GLU A 77 -1.13 1.79 7.77
N ILE A 78 -0.93 1.55 6.47
CA ILE A 78 -0.67 0.21 5.93
C ILE A 78 0.75 0.17 5.38
N ALA A 79 1.65 -0.50 6.10
CA ALA A 79 3.00 -0.75 5.65
C ALA A 79 3.01 -1.87 4.61
N LEU A 80 3.73 -1.66 3.51
CA LEU A 80 3.82 -2.62 2.40
C LEU A 80 5.24 -3.16 2.27
N ARG A 81 5.35 -4.37 1.72
CA ARG A 81 6.61 -4.97 1.28
C ARG A 81 6.45 -5.54 -0.12
N SER A 82 7.54 -5.57 -0.88
CA SER A 82 7.45 -6.00 -2.29
C SER A 82 7.50 -7.51 -2.45
N MET A 83 6.71 -8.00 -3.40
CA MET A 83 6.81 -9.35 -3.98
C MET A 83 7.58 -9.37 -5.31
N SER A 84 8.04 -8.21 -5.77
CA SER A 84 8.80 -8.11 -7.02
C SER A 84 10.07 -8.94 -6.92
N PRO A 85 10.42 -9.75 -7.95
CA PRO A 85 11.66 -10.52 -7.95
C PRO A 85 12.92 -9.68 -7.70
N PHE A 86 12.88 -8.39 -8.08
CA PHE A 86 14.03 -7.49 -7.90
C PHE A 86 14.19 -6.95 -6.47
N GLU A 87 13.13 -6.97 -5.68
CA GLU A 87 13.05 -6.30 -4.38
C GLU A 87 12.30 -7.18 -3.36
N LEU A 88 12.47 -8.49 -3.46
CA LEU A 88 11.67 -9.45 -2.70
C LEU A 88 11.80 -9.23 -1.18
N GLY A 89 10.67 -8.97 -0.52
CA GLY A 89 10.62 -8.70 0.91
C GLY A 89 11.08 -7.30 1.34
N VAL A 90 11.49 -6.44 0.41
CA VAL A 90 11.94 -5.07 0.71
C VAL A 90 10.76 -4.20 1.14
N GLU A 91 10.95 -3.45 2.22
CA GLU A 91 9.98 -2.46 2.71
C GLU A 91 9.70 -1.36 1.70
N LYS A 92 8.42 -1.01 1.59
CA LYS A 92 7.91 0.07 0.76
C LYS A 92 7.28 1.13 1.64
N GLY A 93 6.94 2.26 1.02
CA GLY A 93 6.19 3.32 1.69
C GLY A 93 4.80 2.84 2.13
N ALA A 94 4.31 3.40 3.23
CA ALA A 94 2.98 3.14 3.73
C ALA A 94 1.87 3.78 2.85
N VAL A 95 0.71 3.14 2.83
CA VAL A 95 -0.54 3.65 2.24
C VAL A 95 -1.47 4.05 3.38
N TYR A 96 -2.19 5.15 3.20
CA TYR A 96 -3.05 5.71 4.23
C TYR A 96 -4.50 5.69 3.75
N PHE A 97 -5.42 5.39 4.65
CA PHE A 97 -6.86 5.40 4.40
C PHE A 97 -7.58 6.15 5.53
N ASP A 98 -8.68 6.84 5.24
CA ASP A 98 -9.56 7.33 6.31
C ASP A 98 -10.33 6.18 6.97
N LEU A 99 -11.10 6.48 8.02
CA LEU A 99 -11.90 5.50 8.74
C LEU A 99 -12.96 4.80 7.87
N ASN A 100 -13.37 5.41 6.76
CA ASN A 100 -14.31 4.83 5.80
C ASN A 100 -13.61 3.98 4.72
N GLY A 101 -12.28 3.90 4.76
CA GLY A 101 -11.47 3.11 3.84
C GLY A 101 -11.14 3.82 2.53
N ARG A 102 -11.44 5.12 2.38
CA ARG A 102 -11.03 5.90 1.22
C ARG A 102 -9.54 6.16 1.32
N LYS A 103 -8.80 5.87 0.24
CA LYS A 103 -7.37 6.19 0.17
C LYS A 103 -7.14 7.69 0.33
N LEU A 104 -6.17 8.03 1.17
CA LEU A 104 -5.66 9.38 1.32
C LEU A 104 -4.47 9.59 0.37
N GLU A 105 -4.48 10.71 -0.35
CA GLU A 105 -3.42 11.05 -1.29
C GLU A 105 -2.71 12.33 -0.87
N ARG A 106 -1.39 12.23 -0.71
CA ARG A 106 -0.56 13.40 -0.43
C ARG A 106 -0.51 14.31 -1.65
N SER A 107 -0.63 15.63 -1.45
CA SER A 107 -0.61 16.57 -2.59
C SER A 107 0.70 16.50 -3.38
N LYS A 108 1.82 16.20 -2.72
CA LYS A 108 3.13 16.03 -3.37
C LYS A 108 3.22 14.79 -4.27
N ASP A 109 2.31 13.83 -4.12
CA ASP A 109 2.30 12.57 -4.86
C ASP A 109 1.22 12.55 -5.95
N LYS A 110 0.37 13.59 -6.00
CA LYS A 110 -0.61 13.77 -7.08
C LYS A 110 0.07 13.75 -8.44
N GLY A 111 -0.46 12.91 -9.34
CA GLY A 111 0.06 12.73 -10.70
C GLY A 111 1.31 11.85 -10.80
N LYS A 112 1.92 11.42 -9.67
CA LYS A 112 3.01 10.44 -9.72
C LYS A 112 2.42 9.06 -9.94
N LYS A 113 2.74 8.48 -11.10
CA LYS A 113 2.42 7.06 -11.35
C LYS A 113 3.44 6.18 -10.64
N ARG A 114 2.94 5.18 -9.90
CA ARG A 114 3.80 4.11 -9.36
C ARG A 114 4.44 3.37 -10.53
N SER A 115 5.74 3.11 -10.44
CA SER A 115 6.42 2.24 -11.39
C SER A 115 5.86 0.83 -11.23
N LYS A 116 5.28 0.28 -12.30
CA LYS A 116 4.85 -1.13 -12.34
C LYS A 116 6.05 -1.99 -12.75
N ALA A 117 6.07 -3.25 -12.31
CA ALA A 117 7.05 -4.20 -12.81
C ALA A 117 6.99 -4.28 -14.36
N CYS A 118 8.16 -4.39 -14.98
CA CYS A 118 8.34 -4.51 -16.43
C CYS A 118 7.96 -5.90 -16.98
N PHE A 119 7.70 -6.87 -16.09
CA PHE A 119 7.27 -8.23 -16.37
C PHE A 119 6.41 -8.74 -15.21
N LYS A 120 5.76 -9.88 -15.40
CA LYS A 120 5.06 -10.63 -14.35
C LYS A 120 5.65 -12.02 -14.20
N LEU A 121 5.56 -12.62 -13.02
CA LEU A 121 5.94 -14.03 -12.84
C LEU A 121 4.88 -14.94 -13.46
N LYS A 122 5.32 -16.01 -14.12
CA LYS A 122 4.46 -17.14 -14.46
C LYS A 122 4.58 -18.16 -13.34
N TYR A 123 3.48 -18.42 -12.66
CA TYR A 123 3.39 -19.44 -11.63
C TYR A 123 3.16 -20.84 -12.23
N PRO A 124 3.54 -21.92 -11.52
CA PRO A 124 4.15 -21.95 -10.19
C PRO A 124 5.62 -21.49 -10.19
N ILE A 125 6.10 -21.05 -9.02
CA ILE A 125 7.52 -20.76 -8.77
C ILE A 125 7.96 -21.39 -7.44
N ASN A 126 9.26 -21.65 -7.30
CA ASN A 126 9.85 -22.12 -6.05
C ASN A 126 10.53 -20.97 -5.29
N LEU A 127 10.20 -20.84 -4.01
CA LEU A 127 10.83 -19.92 -3.07
C LEU A 127 11.87 -20.66 -2.23
N GLY A 128 13.05 -20.07 -2.09
CA GLY A 128 14.10 -20.51 -1.17
C GLY A 128 14.15 -19.61 0.06
N PHE A 129 14.04 -20.19 1.25
CA PHE A 129 14.10 -19.47 2.50
C PHE A 129 15.52 -19.47 3.10
N PRO A 130 15.86 -18.47 3.93
CA PRO A 130 17.17 -18.40 4.58
C PRO A 130 17.53 -19.53 5.55
N ASP A 131 16.59 -20.37 5.93
CA ASP A 131 16.80 -21.57 6.74
C ASP A 131 17.11 -22.82 5.89
N GLY A 132 17.12 -22.68 4.56
CA GLY A 132 17.36 -23.76 3.61
C GLY A 132 16.09 -24.51 3.20
N SER A 133 14.92 -24.16 3.74
CA SER A 133 13.66 -24.71 3.26
C SER A 133 13.25 -24.12 1.92
N GLU A 134 12.44 -24.87 1.18
CA GLU A 134 11.90 -24.47 -0.11
C GLU A 134 10.37 -24.63 -0.12
N LEU A 135 9.68 -23.80 -0.90
CA LEU A 135 8.23 -23.88 -1.06
C LEU A 135 7.82 -23.51 -2.49
N GLU A 136 7.08 -24.40 -3.13
CA GLU A 136 6.37 -24.09 -4.38
C GLU A 136 5.12 -23.27 -4.06
N VAL A 137 4.91 -22.18 -4.80
CA VAL A 137 3.71 -21.34 -4.71
C VAL A 137 3.04 -21.28 -6.08
N ASN A 138 1.72 -21.51 -6.10
CA ASN A 138 0.94 -21.72 -7.32
C ASN A 138 0.36 -20.43 -7.88
N ASP A 139 0.31 -19.38 -7.08
CA ASP A 139 -0.18 -18.09 -7.49
C ASP A 139 0.45 -16.94 -6.68
N ARG A 140 0.05 -15.73 -7.05
CA ARG A 140 0.48 -14.49 -6.40
C ARG A 140 0.12 -14.44 -4.92
N LYS A 141 -1.04 -14.95 -4.54
CA LYS A 141 -1.54 -14.88 -3.17
C LYS A 141 -0.70 -15.80 -2.27
N GLU A 142 -0.49 -17.05 -2.68
CA GLU A 142 0.37 -18.00 -1.98
C GLU A 142 1.81 -17.45 -1.84
N HIS A 143 2.34 -16.81 -2.89
CA HIS A 143 3.66 -16.16 -2.86
C HIS A 143 3.74 -15.06 -1.79
N GLY A 144 2.76 -14.15 -1.75
CA GLY A 144 2.70 -13.08 -0.76
C GLY A 144 2.55 -13.60 0.67
N GLU A 145 1.68 -14.59 0.88
CA GLU A 145 1.45 -15.21 2.17
C GLU A 145 2.70 -15.93 2.70
N ALA A 146 3.42 -16.65 1.83
CA ALA A 146 4.66 -17.33 2.17
C ALA A 146 5.75 -16.35 2.66
N ILE A 147 5.95 -15.26 1.92
CA ILE A 147 6.94 -14.23 2.27
C ILE A 147 6.52 -13.48 3.54
N LYS A 148 5.24 -13.10 3.65
CA LYS A 148 4.68 -12.44 4.83
C LYS A 148 4.88 -13.28 6.08
N LYS A 149 4.57 -14.58 6.01
CA LYS A 149 4.75 -15.53 7.11
C LYS A 149 6.21 -15.59 7.56
N TRP A 150 7.14 -15.69 6.61
CA TRP A 150 8.56 -15.73 6.94
C TRP A 150 9.03 -14.45 7.64
N HIS A 151 8.72 -13.27 7.10
CA HIS A 151 9.15 -12.00 7.68
C HIS A 151 8.47 -11.69 9.02
N SER A 152 7.20 -12.06 9.19
CA SER A 152 6.48 -11.89 10.46
C SER A 152 7.15 -12.68 11.58
N ALA A 153 7.68 -13.88 11.26
CA ALA A 153 8.43 -14.71 12.21
C ALA A 153 9.90 -14.26 12.38
N ASN A 154 10.43 -13.44 11.46
CA ASN A 154 11.86 -13.07 11.39
C ASN A 154 12.06 -11.55 11.24
N ARG A 155 11.34 -10.75 12.04
CA ARG A 155 11.27 -9.28 11.87
C ARG A 155 12.63 -8.57 11.94
N ASP A 156 13.55 -9.06 12.77
CA ASP A 156 14.88 -8.46 12.96
C ASP A 156 15.92 -9.01 11.96
N SER A 157 15.52 -9.95 11.10
CA SER A 157 16.42 -10.59 10.14
C SER A 157 16.67 -9.69 8.93
N LYS A 158 17.95 -9.54 8.58
CA LYS A 158 18.39 -8.93 7.31
C LYS A 158 18.43 -9.93 6.16
N LYS A 159 18.18 -11.22 6.41
CA LYS A 159 18.14 -12.24 5.36
C LYS A 159 16.83 -12.11 4.57
N THR A 160 16.81 -12.58 3.33
CA THR A 160 15.66 -12.46 2.43
C THR A 160 15.33 -13.79 1.79
N VAL A 161 14.04 -14.00 1.54
CA VAL A 161 13.54 -15.06 0.64
C VAL A 161 14.09 -14.80 -0.76
N LYS A 162 14.30 -15.86 -1.55
CA LYS A 162 14.70 -15.78 -2.96
C LYS A 162 13.76 -16.62 -3.83
N ILE A 163 13.68 -16.30 -5.12
CA ILE A 163 13.07 -17.19 -6.11
C ILE A 163 14.18 -18.11 -6.62
N LEU A 164 13.93 -19.42 -6.65
CA LEU A 164 14.87 -20.43 -7.12
C LEU A 164 14.80 -20.56 -8.64
N TYR A 165 15.94 -20.85 -9.26
CA TYR A 165 16.00 -21.14 -10.69
C TYR A 165 15.62 -22.59 -10.99
N PRO A 166 15.09 -22.87 -12.19
CA PRO A 166 14.63 -21.89 -13.17
C PRO A 166 13.23 -21.35 -12.81
N PHE A 167 12.92 -20.12 -13.21
CA PHE A 167 11.55 -19.58 -13.17
C PHE A 167 11.22 -18.86 -14.47
N THR A 168 9.92 -18.68 -14.74
CA THR A 168 9.45 -18.07 -15.99
C THR A 168 8.82 -16.71 -15.73
N VAL A 169 9.10 -15.75 -16.60
CA VAL A 169 8.47 -14.42 -16.59
C VAL A 169 7.66 -14.18 -17.86
N LEU A 170 6.57 -13.43 -17.71
CA LEU A 170 5.71 -12.93 -18.78
C LEU A 170 6.11 -11.48 -19.10
N LEU A 171 6.50 -11.25 -20.34
CA LEU A 171 6.98 -9.97 -20.87
C LEU A 171 6.09 -9.49 -22.01
N TYR A 172 6.11 -8.18 -22.27
CA TYR A 172 5.61 -7.64 -23.53
C TYR A 172 6.77 -7.45 -24.52
N ASP A 173 6.61 -8.01 -25.72
CA ASP A 173 7.49 -7.74 -26.85
C ASP A 173 7.26 -6.31 -27.42
N LYS A 174 7.87 -6.01 -28.57
CA LYS A 174 7.72 -4.70 -29.23
C LYS A 174 6.31 -4.46 -29.77
N ASP A 175 5.62 -5.53 -30.14
CA ASP A 175 4.28 -5.52 -30.72
C ASP A 175 3.18 -5.65 -29.65
N LYS A 176 3.55 -5.60 -28.36
CA LYS A 176 2.69 -5.74 -27.18
C LYS A 176 2.07 -7.13 -27.02
N ASN A 177 2.66 -8.16 -27.63
CA ASN A 177 2.28 -9.55 -27.35
C ASN A 177 2.95 -10.01 -26.06
N VAL A 178 2.22 -10.86 -25.31
CA VAL A 178 2.76 -11.53 -24.14
C VAL A 178 3.67 -12.66 -24.61
N VAL A 179 4.93 -12.62 -24.18
CA VAL A 179 5.94 -13.65 -24.46
C VAL A 179 6.52 -14.18 -23.14
N GLU A 180 6.86 -15.46 -23.12
CA GLU A 180 7.48 -16.09 -21.96
C GLU A 180 9.00 -16.08 -22.10
N MET A 181 9.70 -15.83 -21.00
CA MET A 181 11.15 -15.95 -20.92
C MET A 181 11.49 -16.75 -19.67
N GLN A 182 12.24 -17.83 -19.85
CA GLN A 182 12.82 -18.58 -18.73
C GLN A 182 14.07 -17.85 -18.23
N VAL A 183 14.19 -17.75 -16.92
CA VAL A 183 15.35 -17.24 -16.21
C VAL A 183 15.97 -18.43 -15.49
N SER A 184 17.19 -18.81 -15.87
CA SER A 184 17.83 -20.05 -15.40
C SER A 184 19.10 -19.78 -14.59
N SER A 185 19.52 -18.52 -14.48
CA SER A 185 20.75 -18.11 -13.80
C SER A 185 20.71 -16.66 -13.34
N ASP A 186 21.66 -16.29 -12.48
CA ASP A 186 21.85 -14.90 -12.05
C ASP A 186 22.21 -13.97 -13.21
N ASP A 187 22.90 -14.47 -14.23
CA ASP A 187 23.23 -13.70 -15.44
C ASP A 187 21.98 -13.39 -16.26
N ASP A 188 21.07 -14.37 -16.44
CA ASP A 188 19.78 -14.14 -17.09
C ASP A 188 18.96 -13.11 -16.32
N PHE A 189 18.95 -13.22 -14.99
CA PHE A 189 18.17 -12.32 -14.14
C PHE A 189 18.73 -10.90 -14.15
N LYS A 190 20.06 -10.75 -14.18
CA LYS A 190 20.74 -9.47 -14.35
C LYS A 190 20.43 -8.83 -15.70
N ALA A 191 20.50 -9.60 -16.79
CA ALA A 191 20.14 -9.12 -18.13
C ALA A 191 18.67 -8.67 -18.20
N LEU A 192 17.77 -9.40 -17.55
CA LEU A 192 16.37 -9.03 -17.42
C LEU A 192 16.19 -7.69 -16.69
N LYS A 193 16.92 -7.49 -15.57
CA LYS A 193 16.92 -6.23 -14.80
C LYS A 193 17.39 -5.04 -15.63
N GLU A 194 18.44 -5.22 -16.42
CA GLU A 194 18.99 -4.18 -17.31
C GLU A 194 17.98 -3.80 -18.40
N LYS A 195 17.36 -4.80 -19.04
CA LYS A 195 16.30 -4.60 -20.05
C LYS A 195 15.08 -3.85 -19.51
N CYS A 196 14.73 -4.10 -18.25
CA CYS A 196 13.66 -3.38 -17.57
C CYS A 196 14.02 -1.93 -17.26
N SER A 197 15.28 -1.69 -16.91
CA SER A 197 15.78 -0.35 -16.59
C SER A 197 15.90 0.53 -17.83
N SER A 198 16.32 -0.01 -18.98
CA SER A 198 16.40 0.74 -20.24
C SER A 198 15.02 1.15 -20.77
N LYS A 199 14.03 0.24 -20.77
CA LYS A 199 12.63 0.55 -21.15
C LYS A 199 11.99 1.68 -20.31
N SER A 200 12.49 1.92 -19.09
CA SER A 200 12.00 3.00 -18.23
C SER A 200 12.55 4.38 -18.62
N ARG A 201 13.68 4.43 -19.32
CA ARG A 201 14.30 5.67 -19.82
C ARG A 201 13.66 6.12 -21.12
N ASP A 202 13.37 5.19 -22.03
CA ASP A 202 12.72 5.48 -23.33
C ASP A 202 11.26 5.97 -23.19
N LYS A 203 10.63 5.82 -22.01
CA LYS A 203 9.29 6.34 -21.71
C LYS A 203 9.28 7.75 -21.11
N LYS A 204 10.45 8.34 -20.86
CA LYS A 204 10.60 9.69 -20.31
C LYS A 204 11.00 10.75 -21.35
N ASP A 205 11.28 10.32 -22.58
CA ASP A 205 11.46 11.17 -23.76
C ASP A 205 10.18 11.19 -24.61
#